data_AF-A0A4Q1QUX7-F1
#
_entry.id   AF-A0A4Q1QUX7-F1
#
_cell.length_a   1.000
_cell.length_b   1.000
_cell.length_c   1.000
_cell.angle_alpha   90.00
_cell.angle_beta   90.00
_cell.angle_gamma   90.00
#
_symmetry.space_group_name_H-M   'P 1'
#
loop_
_entity.id
_entity.type
_entity.pdbx_description
1 polymer ?
#
loop_
_entity_poly.entity_id
_entity_poly.type
_entity_poly.pdbx_seq_one_letter_code
_entity_poly.pdbx_strand_id
1 'polypeptide(L)'
;MVRRGRLAVPRAIGLVCAVAAAGALVSGCGSTGKNDTGSPKRPVPASAPATPSGSLSTDQAQRKALITSATVDYMEALKAAVAAVPASEPIAAELKGTPDSPYWNTAVATSDGTVSDVRVDARTGKADQPRTESDDPGDKQQLAARLSKATVTAQQAATTATDRTKGTVTSLELGDAEHGNTDNPAWSVGVVTTDDWNETAYEIDATNRKVLWLHVEQG
;
A
#
# COMPACT_ATOMS: atom_id res chain seq x y z
N MET A 1 14.57 4.63 -33.26
CA MET A 1 13.74 5.14 -32.16
C MET A 1 12.58 4.18 -31.95
N VAL A 2 12.68 3.31 -30.94
CA VAL A 2 11.62 2.35 -30.59
C VAL A 2 11.01 2.85 -29.29
N ARG A 3 9.73 3.21 -29.32
CA ARG A 3 8.96 3.54 -28.11
C ARG A 3 8.87 2.27 -27.27
N ARG A 4 9.62 2.22 -26.16
CA ARG A 4 9.42 1.21 -25.12
C ARG A 4 8.08 1.49 -24.45
N GLY A 5 7.08 0.67 -24.75
CA GLY A 5 5.84 0.65 -24.01
C GLY A 5 6.14 0.33 -22.55
N ARG A 6 5.67 1.18 -21.64
CA ARG A 6 5.64 0.89 -20.21
C ARG A 6 4.62 -0.24 -20.03
N LEU A 7 5.11 -1.44 -19.75
CA LEU A 7 4.26 -2.50 -19.23
C LEU A 7 4.30 -2.37 -17.71
N ALA A 8 3.16 -1.98 -17.17
CA ALA A 8 2.90 -2.04 -15.75
C ALA A 8 3.04 -3.49 -15.31
N VAL A 9 3.92 -3.75 -14.34
CA VAL A 9 3.85 -4.97 -13.53
C VAL A 9 2.40 -5.08 -13.05
N PRO A 10 1.71 -6.21 -13.26
CA PRO A 10 0.31 -6.32 -12.93
C PRO A 10 0.12 -6.10 -11.43
N ARG A 11 -0.42 -4.92 -11.09
CA ARG A 11 -1.05 -4.65 -9.79
C ARG A 11 -2.13 -5.71 -9.56
N ALA A 12 -1.82 -6.71 -8.76
CA ALA A 12 -2.80 -7.65 -8.21
C ALA A 12 -2.95 -7.46 -6.70
N ILE A 13 -2.97 -6.20 -6.24
CA ILE A 13 -3.64 -5.84 -4.99
C ILE A 13 -4.70 -4.80 -5.35
N GLY A 14 -5.95 -5.28 -5.34
CA GLY A 14 -7.09 -4.62 -5.94
C GLY A 14 -7.52 -3.35 -5.20
N LEU A 15 -7.61 -2.26 -5.95
CA LEU A 15 -8.36 -1.07 -5.57
C LEU A 15 -9.84 -1.31 -5.91
N VAL A 16 -10.62 -1.68 -4.90
CA VAL A 16 -12.08 -1.81 -5.04
C VAL A 16 -12.70 -0.42 -4.87
N CYS A 17 -13.20 0.14 -5.98
CA CYS A 17 -14.21 1.19 -5.95
C CYS A 17 -15.18 0.93 -7.12
N ALA A 18 -16.27 0.20 -6.83
CA ALA A 18 -17.40 0.08 -7.73
C ALA A 18 -18.64 0.69 -7.04
N VAL A 19 -19.08 1.86 -7.52
CA VAL A 19 -20.51 2.19 -7.53
C VAL A 19 -20.83 2.85 -8.87
N ALA A 20 -21.55 2.10 -9.69
CA ALA A 20 -22.21 2.59 -10.88
C ALA A 20 -23.45 3.40 -10.48
N ALA A 21 -23.69 4.52 -11.14
CA ALA A 21 -25.02 5.11 -11.24
C ALA A 21 -25.24 5.57 -12.69
N ALA A 22 -26.09 4.81 -13.39
CA ALA A 22 -26.64 5.18 -14.68
C ALA A 22 -27.62 6.35 -14.51
N GLY A 23 -27.60 7.29 -15.45
CA GLY A 23 -28.56 8.38 -15.54
C GLY A 23 -28.58 8.94 -16.95
N ALA A 24 -29.35 8.31 -17.84
CA ALA A 24 -29.70 8.86 -19.14
C ALA A 24 -30.79 9.94 -18.94
N LEU A 25 -30.57 11.15 -19.48
CA LEU A 25 -31.66 12.04 -19.87
C LEU A 25 -31.32 12.75 -21.18
N VAL A 26 -32.20 12.51 -22.15
CA VAL A 26 -32.36 13.22 -23.42
C VAL A 26 -32.71 14.69 -23.19
N SER A 27 -32.10 15.59 -23.95
CA SER A 27 -32.60 16.92 -24.34
C SER A 27 -31.75 17.36 -25.53
N GLY A 28 -32.26 17.79 -26.68
CA GLY A 28 -33.47 18.55 -26.94
C GLY A 28 -33.06 19.80 -27.72
N CYS A 29 -33.70 20.03 -28.86
CA CYS A 29 -33.33 20.96 -29.93
C CYS A 29 -33.40 22.46 -29.55
N GLY A 30 -32.49 23.26 -30.11
CA GLY A 30 -32.76 24.58 -30.74
C GLY A 30 -33.06 25.83 -29.89
N SER A 31 -32.32 26.91 -30.13
CA SER A 31 -32.81 28.24 -30.60
C SER A 31 -31.75 29.35 -30.43
N THR A 32 -31.57 30.15 -31.48
CA THR A 32 -30.78 31.40 -31.53
C THR A 32 -31.51 32.58 -30.89
N GLY A 33 -30.82 33.48 -30.16
CA GLY A 33 -31.37 34.79 -29.78
C GLY A 33 -30.55 35.64 -28.80
N LYS A 34 -29.85 36.65 -29.35
CA LYS A 34 -29.57 38.05 -28.90
C LYS A 34 -29.25 38.43 -27.44
N ASN A 35 -28.23 39.32 -27.35
CA ASN A 35 -27.76 40.21 -26.28
C ASN A 35 -28.80 40.69 -25.24
N ASP A 36 -28.42 40.79 -23.96
CA ASP A 36 -28.07 42.08 -23.30
C ASP A 36 -27.79 41.91 -21.78
N THR A 37 -26.75 42.63 -21.34
CA THR A 37 -26.48 43.25 -20.01
C THR A 37 -26.95 42.62 -18.69
N GLY A 38 -25.98 42.40 -17.79
CA GLY A 38 -26.12 42.60 -16.34
C GLY A 38 -26.42 41.35 -15.51
N SER A 39 -25.43 40.80 -14.81
CA SER A 39 -25.64 39.77 -13.76
C SER A 39 -25.02 40.22 -12.43
N PRO A 40 -25.75 40.11 -11.31
CA PRO A 40 -25.19 40.37 -9.98
C PRO A 40 -24.27 39.19 -9.58
N LYS A 41 -23.10 39.49 -9.01
CA LYS A 41 -22.18 38.48 -8.47
C LYS A 41 -22.87 37.74 -7.33
N ARG A 42 -23.14 36.45 -7.54
CA ARG A 42 -23.51 35.49 -6.47
C ARG A 42 -22.28 35.29 -5.56
N PRO A 43 -22.39 35.40 -4.23
CA PRO A 43 -21.27 35.06 -3.36
C PRO A 43 -20.97 33.58 -3.50
N VAL A 44 -19.73 33.25 -3.83
CA VAL A 44 -19.19 31.90 -3.63
C VAL A 44 -19.16 31.64 -2.13
N PRO A 45 -19.78 30.57 -1.61
CA PRO A 45 -19.58 30.22 -0.21
C PRO A 45 -18.09 29.87 -0.05
N ALA A 46 -17.43 30.55 0.87
CA ALA A 46 -16.11 30.15 1.33
C ALA A 46 -16.21 28.70 1.83
N SER A 47 -15.35 27.82 1.32
CA SER A 47 -15.17 26.49 1.91
C SER A 47 -14.86 26.68 3.39
N ALA A 48 -15.78 26.22 4.25
CA ALA A 48 -15.54 26.23 5.68
C ALA A 48 -14.28 25.42 5.99
N PRO A 49 -13.44 25.84 6.94
CA PRO A 49 -12.36 25.00 7.43
C PRO A 49 -12.96 23.70 7.99
N ALA A 50 -12.35 22.56 7.67
CA ALA A 50 -12.72 21.29 8.27
C ALA A 50 -12.64 21.43 9.79
N THR A 51 -13.79 21.37 10.46
CA THR A 51 -13.85 21.23 11.91
C THR A 51 -13.15 19.92 12.30
N PRO A 52 -12.34 19.90 13.37
CA PRO A 52 -11.84 18.63 13.90
C PRO A 52 -13.05 17.88 14.46
N SER A 53 -13.57 16.94 13.69
CA SER A 53 -14.57 16.01 14.15
C SER A 53 -13.90 15.12 15.20
N GLY A 54 -14.33 15.20 16.46
CA GLY A 54 -13.82 14.36 17.56
C GLY A 54 -14.18 12.86 17.45
N SER A 55 -14.53 12.40 16.25
CA SER A 55 -14.89 11.02 15.93
C SER A 55 -14.03 10.54 14.76
N LEU A 56 -13.52 9.31 14.85
CA LEU A 56 -12.72 8.69 13.79
C LEU A 56 -13.48 8.65 12.46
N SER A 57 -12.74 8.79 11.35
CA SER A 57 -13.25 8.44 10.02
C SER A 57 -13.55 6.95 9.92
N THR A 58 -14.29 6.53 8.91
CA THR A 58 -14.58 5.10 8.66
C THR A 58 -13.29 4.31 8.53
N ASP A 59 -12.33 4.83 7.76
CA ASP A 59 -11.05 4.16 7.48
C ASP A 59 -10.21 4.04 8.76
N GLN A 60 -10.15 5.12 9.55
CA GLN A 60 -9.50 5.11 10.87
C GLN A 60 -10.14 4.09 11.82
N ALA A 61 -11.47 4.01 11.86
CA ALA A 61 -12.19 3.06 12.71
C ALA A 61 -11.95 1.60 12.27
N GLN A 62 -11.93 1.33 10.96
CA GLN A 62 -11.64 0.01 10.40
C GLN A 62 -10.21 -0.43 10.69
N ARG A 63 -9.24 0.45 10.43
CA ARG A 63 -7.82 0.23 10.71
C ARG A 63 -7.59 -0.02 12.20
N LYS A 64 -8.20 0.79 13.08
CA LYS A 64 -8.18 0.58 14.53
C LYS A 64 -8.67 -0.82 14.90
N ALA A 65 -9.85 -1.20 14.40
CA ALA A 65 -10.45 -2.48 14.73
C ALA A 65 -9.62 -3.67 14.22
N LEU A 66 -9.02 -3.55 13.04
CA LEU A 66 -8.17 -4.58 12.46
C LEU A 66 -6.86 -4.74 13.25
N ILE A 67 -6.14 -3.64 13.50
CA ILE A 67 -4.87 -3.65 14.23
C ILE A 67 -5.06 -4.19 15.66
N THR A 68 -6.11 -3.75 16.35
CA THR A 68 -6.38 -4.20 17.73
C THR A 68 -6.82 -5.66 17.82
N SER A 69 -7.23 -6.27 16.71
CA SER A 69 -7.61 -7.68 16.64
C SER A 69 -6.43 -8.60 16.29
N ALA A 70 -5.31 -8.04 15.83
CA ALA A 70 -4.09 -8.79 15.53
C ALA A 70 -3.21 -8.91 16.78
N THR A 71 -2.74 -10.12 17.06
CA THR A 71 -1.78 -10.42 18.13
C THR A 71 -0.36 -10.57 17.58
N VAL A 72 -0.27 -11.09 16.36
CA VAL A 72 0.97 -11.38 15.65
C VAL A 72 1.39 -10.16 14.86
N ASP A 73 2.64 -9.75 15.00
CA ASP A 73 3.19 -8.64 14.24
C ASP A 73 3.77 -9.08 12.88
N TYR A 74 4.19 -8.10 12.08
CA TYR A 74 4.75 -8.35 10.75
C TYR A 74 6.03 -9.21 10.81
N MET A 75 6.86 -9.11 11.85
CA MET A 75 8.10 -9.86 11.97
C MET A 75 7.81 -11.35 12.20
N GLU A 76 6.87 -11.65 13.09
CA GLU A 76 6.42 -13.01 13.34
C GLU A 76 5.75 -13.62 12.10
N ALA A 77 4.95 -12.83 11.37
CA ALA A 77 4.33 -13.26 10.13
C ALA A 77 5.38 -13.57 9.03
N LEU A 78 6.35 -12.67 8.81
CA LEU A 78 7.44 -12.89 7.86
C LEU A 78 8.28 -14.12 8.23
N LYS A 79 8.53 -14.34 9.53
CA LYS A 79 9.23 -15.54 10.00
C LYS A 79 8.44 -16.81 9.68
N ALA A 80 7.13 -16.81 9.88
CA ALA A 80 6.28 -17.96 9.55
C ALA A 80 6.25 -18.22 8.03
N ALA A 81 6.23 -17.16 7.22
CA ALA A 81 6.27 -17.26 5.76
C ALA A 81 7.58 -17.88 5.24
N VAL A 82 8.73 -17.40 5.73
CA VAL A 82 10.05 -17.96 5.40
C VAL A 82 10.19 -19.40 5.87
N ALA A 83 9.60 -19.76 7.02
CA ALA A 83 9.59 -21.15 7.48
C ALA A 83 8.75 -22.07 6.56
N ALA A 84 7.69 -21.54 5.93
CA ALA A 84 6.86 -22.27 4.98
C ALA A 84 7.52 -22.42 3.60
N VAL A 85 8.44 -21.51 3.22
CA VAL A 85 9.19 -21.54 1.95
C VAL A 85 10.69 -21.43 2.25
N PRO A 86 11.39 -22.55 2.47
CA PRO A 86 12.81 -22.53 2.79
C PRO A 86 13.66 -21.86 1.71
N ALA A 87 14.78 -21.25 2.11
CA ALA A 87 15.70 -20.52 1.23
C ALA A 87 15.08 -19.32 0.48
N SER A 88 14.04 -18.72 1.07
CA SER A 88 13.44 -17.47 0.60
C SER A 88 13.77 -16.29 1.51
N GLU A 89 13.64 -15.09 0.96
CA GLU A 89 13.75 -13.82 1.66
C GLU A 89 12.36 -13.14 1.72
N PRO A 90 12.01 -12.47 2.83
CA PRO A 90 10.77 -11.73 2.92
C PRO A 90 10.80 -10.49 2.03
N ILE A 91 9.77 -10.32 1.20
CA ILE A 91 9.63 -9.17 0.31
C ILE A 91 8.34 -8.37 0.56
N ALA A 92 7.34 -8.96 1.20
CA ALA A 92 6.15 -8.21 1.61
C ALA A 92 5.45 -8.78 2.85
N ALA A 93 4.80 -7.90 3.61
CA ALA A 93 3.80 -8.23 4.63
C ALA A 93 2.76 -7.10 4.71
N GLU A 94 1.48 -7.45 4.65
CA GLU A 94 0.38 -6.49 4.79
C GLU A 94 -0.72 -7.07 5.68
N LEU A 95 -1.12 -6.33 6.71
CA LEU A 95 -2.21 -6.72 7.59
C LEU A 95 -3.55 -6.49 6.88
N LYS A 96 -4.31 -7.56 6.70
CA LYS A 96 -5.55 -7.60 5.92
C LYS A 96 -6.65 -8.39 6.62
N GLY A 97 -7.83 -8.39 6.00
CA GLY A 97 -9.00 -9.13 6.45
C GLY A 97 -9.97 -8.26 7.23
N THR A 98 -10.71 -8.90 8.14
CA THR A 98 -11.66 -8.23 9.03
C THR A 98 -11.18 -8.37 10.47
N PRO A 99 -11.70 -7.54 11.41
CA PRO A 99 -11.43 -7.72 12.83
C PRO A 99 -11.75 -9.14 13.33
N ASP A 100 -12.71 -9.83 12.71
CA ASP A 100 -13.10 -11.22 13.04
C ASP A 100 -12.17 -12.28 12.46
N SER A 101 -11.43 -11.98 11.41
CA SER A 101 -10.46 -12.89 10.78
C SER A 101 -9.28 -12.11 10.18
N PRO A 102 -8.44 -11.48 11.03
CA PRO A 102 -7.30 -10.73 10.56
C PRO A 102 -6.20 -11.70 10.12
N TYR A 103 -5.48 -11.34 9.06
CA TYR A 103 -4.36 -12.13 8.56
C TYR A 103 -3.30 -11.22 7.95
N TRP A 104 -2.06 -11.67 8.02
CA TRP A 104 -0.98 -11.12 7.22
C TRP A 104 -0.99 -11.77 5.85
N ASN A 105 -1.12 -10.96 4.80
CA ASN A 105 -0.75 -11.37 3.46
C ASN A 105 0.76 -11.15 3.33
N THR A 106 1.54 -12.22 3.24
CA THR A 106 3.00 -12.11 3.13
C THR A 106 3.45 -12.68 1.81
N ALA A 107 4.55 -12.14 1.28
CA ALA A 107 5.23 -12.69 0.13
C ALA A 107 6.71 -12.88 0.46
N VAL A 108 7.25 -14.02 0.03
CA VAL A 108 8.66 -14.36 0.13
C VAL A 108 9.17 -14.76 -1.25
N ALA A 109 10.45 -14.52 -1.51
CA ALA A 109 11.06 -14.85 -2.79
C ALA A 109 12.37 -15.60 -2.63
N THR A 110 12.59 -16.61 -3.47
CA THR A 110 13.90 -17.26 -3.60
C THR A 110 14.84 -16.39 -4.43
N SER A 111 16.14 -16.66 -4.37
CA SER A 111 17.16 -15.85 -5.05
C SER A 111 17.04 -15.81 -6.58
N ASP A 112 16.30 -16.75 -7.18
CA ASP A 112 15.98 -16.76 -8.62
C ASP A 112 14.76 -15.89 -8.97
N GLY A 113 14.15 -15.23 -7.98
CA GLY A 113 12.99 -14.38 -8.13
C GLY A 113 11.65 -15.11 -8.13
N THR A 114 11.60 -16.41 -7.81
CA THR A 114 10.30 -17.10 -7.64
C THR A 114 9.60 -16.58 -6.39
N VAL A 115 8.40 -16.01 -6.55
CA VAL A 115 7.58 -15.49 -5.44
C VAL A 115 6.63 -16.56 -4.93
N SER A 116 6.46 -16.60 -3.60
CA SER A 116 5.42 -17.39 -2.95
C SER A 116 4.65 -16.54 -1.95
N ASP A 117 3.34 -16.47 -2.12
CA ASP A 117 2.42 -15.91 -1.15
C ASP A 117 2.17 -16.88 -0.01
N VAL A 118 2.22 -16.37 1.21
CA VAL A 118 1.84 -17.11 2.42
C VAL A 118 0.87 -16.26 3.22
N ARG A 119 -0.35 -16.76 3.40
CA ARG A 119 -1.29 -16.17 4.36
C ARG A 119 -0.92 -16.66 5.76
N VAL A 120 -0.75 -15.73 6.70
CA VAL A 120 -0.50 -16.04 8.11
C VAL A 120 -1.63 -15.49 8.95
N ASP A 121 -2.26 -16.33 9.75
CA ASP A 121 -3.31 -15.88 10.67
C ASP A 121 -2.74 -14.88 11.69
N ALA A 122 -3.29 -13.68 11.76
CA ALA A 122 -2.72 -12.58 12.53
C ALA A 122 -3.01 -12.69 14.04
N ARG A 123 -3.73 -13.72 14.50
CA ARG A 123 -3.95 -13.98 15.93
C ARG A 123 -3.07 -15.10 16.46
N THR A 124 -2.81 -16.09 15.61
CA THR A 124 -2.17 -17.37 16.00
C THR A 124 -0.78 -17.56 15.39
N GLY A 125 -0.47 -16.85 14.31
CA GLY A 125 0.82 -16.94 13.61
C GLY A 125 0.91 -18.19 12.73
N LYS A 126 -0.19 -18.92 12.57
CA LYS A 126 -0.25 -20.10 11.73
C LYS A 126 -0.21 -19.69 10.26
N ALA A 127 0.81 -20.17 9.55
CA ALA A 127 0.88 -20.07 8.09
C ALA A 127 -0.02 -21.10 7.41
N ASP A 128 -0.64 -20.68 6.31
CA ASP A 128 -1.29 -21.57 5.34
C ASP A 128 -0.26 -22.16 4.37
N GLN A 129 -0.71 -23.06 3.49
CA GLN A 129 0.13 -23.59 2.43
C GLN A 129 0.57 -22.47 1.47
N PRO A 130 1.87 -22.35 1.16
CA PRO A 130 2.36 -21.36 0.21
C PRO A 130 1.73 -21.53 -1.16
N ARG A 131 1.54 -20.41 -1.86
CA ARG A 131 1.13 -20.39 -3.27
C ARG A 131 2.18 -19.68 -4.08
N THR A 132 2.81 -20.40 -5.00
CA THR A 132 3.73 -19.78 -5.96
C THR A 132 2.93 -18.87 -6.90
N GLU A 133 3.41 -17.64 -7.08
CA GLU A 133 2.84 -16.71 -8.05
C GLU A 133 3.29 -17.04 -9.49
N SER A 134 3.11 -16.09 -10.42
CA SER A 134 3.54 -16.16 -11.82
C SER A 134 4.97 -16.71 -11.95
N ASP A 135 5.15 -17.67 -12.87
CA ASP A 135 6.47 -18.20 -13.25
C ASP A 135 7.00 -17.50 -14.53
N ASP A 136 6.57 -16.24 -14.76
CA ASP A 136 7.08 -15.45 -15.88
C ASP A 136 8.60 -15.20 -15.72
N PRO A 137 9.44 -15.62 -16.69
CA PRO A 137 10.89 -15.49 -16.54
C PRO A 137 11.37 -14.04 -16.43
N GLY A 138 10.66 -13.09 -17.03
CA GLY A 138 11.00 -11.67 -16.99
C GLY A 138 10.77 -11.08 -15.62
N ASP A 139 9.61 -11.35 -15.03
CA ASP A 139 9.26 -10.91 -13.67
C ASP A 139 10.24 -11.49 -12.64
N LYS A 140 10.56 -12.78 -12.75
CA LYS A 140 11.54 -13.46 -11.91
C LYS A 140 12.92 -12.83 -12.02
N GLN A 141 13.40 -12.58 -13.24
CA GLN A 141 14.70 -11.94 -13.45
C GLN A 141 14.73 -10.52 -12.87
N GLN A 142 13.66 -9.75 -13.02
CA GLN A 142 13.56 -8.40 -12.44
C GLN A 142 13.63 -8.45 -10.92
N LEU A 143 12.89 -9.36 -10.28
CA LEU A 143 12.90 -9.50 -8.83
C LEU A 143 14.25 -10.01 -8.31
N ALA A 144 14.87 -11.00 -8.97
CA ALA A 144 16.20 -11.48 -8.61
C ALA A 144 17.25 -10.35 -8.67
N ALA A 145 17.20 -9.52 -9.71
CA ALA A 145 18.06 -8.35 -9.81
C ALA A 145 17.78 -7.34 -8.69
N ARG A 146 16.51 -7.14 -8.31
CA ARG A 146 16.10 -6.27 -7.20
C ARG A 146 16.66 -6.77 -5.86
N LEU A 147 16.45 -8.05 -5.55
CA LEU A 147 16.98 -8.71 -4.36
C LEU A 147 18.50 -8.58 -4.26
N SER A 148 19.22 -8.78 -5.39
CA SER A 148 20.68 -8.65 -5.41
C SER A 148 21.20 -7.24 -5.09
N LYS A 149 20.37 -6.20 -5.31
CA LYS A 149 20.71 -4.80 -5.01
C LYS A 149 20.30 -4.38 -3.60
N ALA A 150 19.25 -4.99 -3.05
CA ALA A 150 18.70 -4.62 -1.75
C ALA A 150 19.62 -5.11 -0.63
N THR A 151 20.23 -4.17 0.10
CA THR A 151 21.12 -4.45 1.25
C THR A 151 20.45 -4.12 2.58
N VAL A 152 19.40 -3.30 2.56
CA VAL A 152 18.55 -2.97 3.69
C VAL A 152 17.46 -4.02 3.80
N THR A 153 17.31 -4.62 4.98
CA THR A 153 16.27 -5.63 5.23
C THR A 153 14.91 -4.99 5.55
N ALA A 154 13.85 -5.78 5.43
CA ALA A 154 12.50 -5.43 5.89
C ALA A 154 12.51 -4.85 7.33
N GLN A 155 13.16 -5.53 8.27
CA GLN A 155 13.26 -5.09 9.66
C GLN A 155 13.94 -3.71 9.79
N GLN A 156 14.99 -3.48 9.01
CA GLN A 156 15.73 -2.22 9.06
C GLN A 156 14.92 -1.06 8.48
N ALA A 157 14.15 -1.29 7.42
CA ALA A 157 13.21 -0.32 6.86
C ALA A 157 12.09 0.00 7.87
N ALA A 158 11.45 -1.03 8.43
CA ALA A 158 10.43 -0.87 9.47
C ALA A 158 10.93 -0.11 10.71
N THR A 159 12.15 -0.40 11.17
CA THR A 159 12.80 0.34 12.27
C THR A 159 13.00 1.81 11.88
N THR A 160 13.45 2.08 10.66
CA THR A 160 13.64 3.45 10.17
C THR A 160 12.33 4.25 10.17
N ALA A 161 11.24 3.63 9.73
CA ALA A 161 9.92 4.24 9.75
C ALA A 161 9.43 4.48 11.20
N THR A 162 9.55 3.48 12.07
CA THR A 162 9.09 3.55 13.47
C THR A 162 9.95 4.42 14.40
N ASP A 163 11.19 4.73 14.00
CA ASP A 163 12.01 5.75 14.63
C ASP A 163 11.52 7.17 14.32
N ARG A 164 10.87 7.37 13.16
CA ARG A 164 10.27 8.65 12.77
C ARG A 164 8.86 8.82 13.31
N THR A 165 8.04 7.77 13.24
CA THR A 165 6.65 7.78 13.68
C THR A 165 6.41 6.60 14.60
N LYS A 166 6.06 6.87 15.86
CA LYS A 166 5.73 5.81 16.81
C LYS A 166 4.37 5.23 16.46
N GLY A 167 4.33 3.93 16.18
CA GLY A 167 3.12 3.25 15.73
C GLY A 167 3.35 1.79 15.40
N THR A 168 2.31 1.18 14.86
CA THR A 168 2.28 -0.23 14.43
C THR A 168 2.56 -0.29 12.93
N VAL A 169 3.55 -1.09 12.51
CA VAL A 169 3.75 -1.39 11.09
C VAL A 169 2.59 -2.25 10.60
N THR A 170 1.89 -1.81 9.57
CA THR A 170 0.74 -2.50 8.96
C THR A 170 1.04 -3.01 7.55
N SER A 171 2.01 -2.41 6.88
CA SER A 171 2.45 -2.82 5.56
C SER A 171 3.96 -2.64 5.41
N LEU A 172 4.56 -3.54 4.66
CA LEU A 172 5.96 -3.48 4.24
C LEU A 172 6.10 -4.21 2.91
N GLU A 173 6.72 -3.59 1.90
CA GLU A 173 6.86 -4.18 0.55
C GLU A 173 8.14 -3.70 -0.14
N LEU A 174 8.89 -4.63 -0.74
CA LEU A 174 10.06 -4.32 -1.56
C LEU A 174 9.64 -4.08 -3.01
N GLY A 175 9.83 -2.85 -3.47
CA GLY A 175 9.52 -2.43 -4.83
C GLY A 175 10.66 -1.70 -5.50
N ASP A 176 10.36 -1.14 -6.67
CA ASP A 176 11.22 -0.14 -7.30
C ASP A 176 11.00 1.20 -6.60
N ALA A 177 12.05 2.01 -6.48
CA ALA A 177 11.91 3.35 -5.94
C ALA A 177 11.07 4.22 -6.88
N GLU A 178 10.03 4.86 -6.36
CA GLU A 178 9.23 5.88 -7.03
C GLU A 178 9.82 7.28 -6.82
N HIS A 179 10.55 7.48 -5.72
CA HIS A 179 11.21 8.74 -5.38
C HIS A 179 12.74 8.60 -5.29
N GLY A 180 13.45 9.71 -5.46
CA GLY A 180 14.92 9.71 -5.41
C GLY A 180 15.55 9.00 -6.61
N ASN A 181 16.45 8.04 -6.37
CA ASN A 181 17.08 7.27 -7.44
C ASN A 181 16.22 6.07 -7.83
N THR A 182 15.42 6.22 -8.88
CA THR A 182 14.45 5.23 -9.34
C THR A 182 15.08 3.96 -9.96
N ASP A 183 16.41 3.89 -10.09
CA ASP A 183 17.12 2.67 -10.49
C ASP A 183 17.42 1.72 -9.30
N ASN A 184 17.19 2.20 -8.08
CA ASN A 184 17.37 1.45 -6.84
C ASN A 184 16.04 0.81 -6.37
N PRO A 185 16.12 -0.33 -5.66
CA PRO A 185 14.99 -0.81 -4.88
C PRO A 185 14.66 0.11 -3.70
N ALA A 186 13.41 0.11 -3.30
CA ALA A 186 12.94 0.76 -2.07
C ALA A 186 11.94 -0.11 -1.32
N TRP A 187 11.89 0.08 0.00
CA TRP A 187 10.85 -0.44 0.87
C TRP A 187 9.75 0.59 1.02
N SER A 188 8.52 0.21 0.70
CA SER A 188 7.32 0.91 1.16
C SER A 188 6.96 0.40 2.54
N VAL A 189 6.73 1.27 3.53
CA VAL A 189 6.39 0.90 4.91
C VAL A 189 5.24 1.75 5.42
N GLY A 190 4.10 1.14 5.74
CA GLY A 190 2.97 1.79 6.40
C GLY A 190 3.08 1.66 7.92
N VAL A 191 3.01 2.80 8.61
CA VAL A 191 3.00 2.87 10.09
C VAL A 191 1.75 3.58 10.56
N VAL A 192 0.98 2.93 11.44
CA VAL A 192 -0.25 3.47 12.00
C VAL A 192 -0.04 3.96 13.42
N THR A 193 -0.37 5.22 13.64
CA THR A 193 -0.36 5.89 14.94
C THR A 193 -1.61 5.54 15.74
N THR A 194 -1.48 5.34 17.06
CA THR A 194 -2.61 4.88 17.90
C THR A 194 -3.46 6.02 18.48
N ASP A 195 -2.99 7.26 18.40
CA ASP A 195 -3.68 8.46 18.87
C ASP A 195 -4.74 8.94 17.87
N ASP A 196 -4.42 8.95 16.58
CA ASP A 196 -5.32 9.41 15.51
C ASP A 196 -5.70 8.32 14.49
N TRP A 197 -5.04 7.15 14.51
CA TRP A 197 -5.25 6.05 13.56
C TRP A 197 -4.96 6.43 12.10
N ASN A 198 -4.16 7.47 11.89
CA ASN A 198 -3.60 7.79 10.59
C ASN A 198 -2.52 6.79 10.20
N GLU A 199 -2.36 6.58 8.90
CA GLU A 199 -1.26 5.79 8.37
C GLU A 199 -0.24 6.72 7.74
N THR A 200 1.01 6.57 8.14
CA THR A 200 2.13 7.20 7.46
C THR A 200 2.83 6.17 6.60
N ALA A 201 2.74 6.34 5.28
CA ALA A 201 3.50 5.58 4.31
C ALA A 201 4.89 6.20 4.15
N TYR A 202 5.92 5.37 4.26
CA TYR A 202 7.31 5.72 4.02
C TYR A 202 7.83 4.99 2.80
N GLU A 203 8.64 5.66 2.01
CA GLU A 203 9.50 5.00 1.02
C GLU A 203 10.95 5.12 1.49
N ILE A 204 11.64 3.99 1.61
CA ILE A 204 12.99 3.90 2.16
C ILE A 204 13.90 3.19 1.18
N ASP A 205 14.98 3.86 0.76
CA ASP A 205 15.97 3.30 -0.16
C ASP A 205 16.53 1.98 0.39
N ALA A 206 16.34 0.89 -0.36
CA ALA A 206 16.73 -0.44 0.09
C ALA A 206 18.23 -0.72 -0.08
N THR A 207 19.03 0.24 -0.53
CA THR A 207 20.50 0.15 -0.69
C THR A 207 21.27 0.94 0.38
N ASN A 208 20.66 1.99 0.92
CA ASN A 208 21.35 2.92 1.84
C ASN A 208 20.49 3.42 3.03
N ARG A 209 19.23 2.97 3.14
CA ARG A 209 18.29 3.24 4.24
C ARG A 209 17.88 4.71 4.37
N LYS A 210 18.06 5.54 3.34
CA LYS A 210 17.53 6.90 3.35
C LYS A 210 16.02 6.88 3.16
N VAL A 211 15.29 7.67 3.94
CA VAL A 211 13.89 7.99 3.65
C VAL A 211 13.86 8.83 2.38
N LEU A 212 13.23 8.31 1.34
CA LEU A 212 13.10 8.94 0.03
C LEU A 212 11.85 9.82 -0.02
N TRP A 213 10.78 9.35 0.65
CA TRP A 213 9.48 10.00 0.67
C TRP A 213 8.67 9.58 1.89
N LEU A 214 7.69 10.41 2.27
CA LEU A 214 6.65 10.06 3.23
C LEU A 214 5.32 10.73 2.88
N HIS A 215 4.22 10.10 3.27
CA HIS A 215 2.87 10.65 3.17
C HIS A 215 2.00 10.19 4.33
N VAL A 216 1.15 11.08 4.81
CA VAL A 216 0.19 10.79 5.89
C VAL A 216 -1.20 10.73 5.28
N GLU A 217 -1.82 9.56 5.37
CA GLU A 217 -3.21 9.35 5.01
C GLU A 217 -4.10 9.68 6.21
N GLN A 218 -4.87 10.77 6.09
CA GLN A 218 -5.69 11.32 7.18
C GLN A 218 -7.13 10.74 7.24
N GLY A 219 -7.39 9.70 6.45
CA GLY A 219 -8.65 8.94 6.41
C GLY A 219 -9.81 9.61 5.70
#